data_AF-A0A971L5F6-F1
#
_entry.id   AF-A0A971L5F6-F1
#
_cell.length_a   1.000
_cell.length_b   1.000
_cell.length_c   1.000
_cell.angle_alpha   90.00
_cell.angle_beta   90.00
_cell.angle_gamma   90.00
#
_symmetry.space_group_name_H-M   'P 1'
#
loop_
_entity.id
_entity.type
_entity.pdbx_description
1 polymer ?
#
loop_
_entity_poly.entity_id
_entity_poly.type
_entity_poly.pdbx_seq_one_letter_code
_entity_poly.pdbx_strand_id
1 'polypeptide(L)'
;AVVAEEVRKLAEQSAEAAQNITSLAADISVEASQTAAQVAKNVELVQNNLQRGAQVEDNFAAVGQAINKTSEVMQDISSHARAQLERVREVSETTSRMAAVAEETAASIEEVSAAAQEQKVVMNAVDENTRRYNSIAREFATLAADFTRHGWDEELRRQIIEQGFAVLEKLAANPAIKSMNPDLIKPVVDAVLQDPARAIQTFILVDKDGRTVYANPPSKITNWAFRPWFQTAIKGERYFDEPHVTQMTNRVAIAISMPVRNDQGEIIGVVESNVAPN
;
A
#
# COMPACT_ATOMS: atom_id res chain seq x y z
N ALA A 1 100.53 -115.49 -35.96
CA ALA A 1 100.30 -114.65 -34.76
C ALA A 1 100.11 -113.17 -35.13
N VAL A 2 101.03 -112.58 -35.90
CA VAL A 2 101.04 -111.12 -36.19
C VAL A 2 99.79 -110.59 -36.92
N VAL A 3 99.21 -111.35 -37.86
CA VAL A 3 98.03 -110.90 -38.65
C VAL A 3 96.72 -110.94 -37.85
N ALA A 4 96.56 -111.94 -36.98
CA ALA A 4 95.34 -112.07 -36.16
C ALA A 4 95.24 -110.98 -35.09
N GLU A 5 96.38 -110.56 -34.54
CA GLU A 5 96.45 -109.49 -33.55
C GLU A 5 96.12 -108.12 -34.16
N GLU A 6 96.56 -107.87 -35.40
CA GLU A 6 96.26 -106.60 -36.10
C GLU A 6 94.80 -106.52 -36.55
N VAL A 7 94.19 -107.65 -36.95
CA VAL A 7 92.75 -107.73 -37.23
C VAL A 7 91.93 -107.54 -35.95
N ARG A 8 92.35 -108.11 -34.81
CA ARG A 8 91.72 -107.87 -33.50
C ARG A 8 91.73 -106.39 -33.12
N LYS A 9 92.87 -105.73 -33.33
CA LYS A 9 93.07 -104.31 -33.03
C LYS A 9 92.23 -103.39 -33.93
N LEU A 10 92.16 -103.68 -35.23
CA LEU A 10 91.30 -102.96 -36.18
C LEU A 10 89.81 -103.18 -35.90
N ALA A 11 89.43 -104.38 -35.46
CA ALA A 11 88.06 -104.70 -35.06
C ALA A 11 87.67 -103.98 -33.75
N GLU A 12 88.55 -103.94 -32.75
CA GLU A 12 88.36 -103.16 -31.51
C GLU A 12 88.25 -101.66 -31.81
N GLN A 13 89.12 -101.12 -32.67
CA GLN A 13 89.03 -99.72 -33.11
C GLN A 13 87.76 -99.44 -33.93
N SER A 14 87.32 -100.37 -34.77
CA SER A 14 86.06 -100.22 -35.53
C SER A 14 84.84 -100.30 -34.61
N ALA A 15 84.87 -101.14 -33.58
CA ALA A 15 83.83 -101.23 -32.57
C ALA A 15 83.77 -99.95 -31.72
N GLU A 16 84.92 -99.42 -31.31
CA GLU A 16 85.02 -98.14 -30.58
C GLU A 16 84.53 -96.97 -31.44
N ALA A 17 84.93 -96.89 -32.72
CA ALA A 17 84.46 -95.89 -33.65
C ALA A 17 82.94 -95.97 -33.87
N ALA A 18 82.37 -97.17 -34.02
CA ALA A 18 80.93 -97.36 -34.15
C ALA A 18 80.17 -96.95 -32.88
N GLN A 19 80.75 -97.21 -31.69
CA GLN A 19 80.18 -96.78 -30.42
C GLN A 19 80.21 -95.25 -30.27
N ASN A 20 81.30 -94.60 -30.71
CA ASN A 20 81.39 -93.13 -30.76
C ASN A 20 80.37 -92.52 -31.73
N ILE A 21 80.18 -93.11 -32.92
CA ILE A 21 79.13 -92.67 -33.87
C ILE A 21 77.74 -92.84 -33.26
N THR A 22 77.48 -93.93 -32.53
CA THR A 22 76.19 -94.17 -31.88
C THR A 22 75.92 -93.14 -30.78
N SER A 23 76.94 -92.78 -29.99
CA SER A 23 76.83 -91.70 -28.99
C SER A 23 76.54 -90.35 -29.65
N LEU A 24 77.28 -89.99 -30.70
CA LEU A 24 77.08 -88.73 -31.42
C LEU A 24 75.69 -88.65 -32.06
N ALA A 25 75.19 -89.75 -32.64
CA ALA A 25 73.84 -89.81 -33.19
C ALA A 25 72.77 -89.65 -32.10
N ALA A 26 73.00 -90.19 -30.90
CA ALA A 26 72.13 -90.00 -29.76
C ALA A 26 72.13 -88.53 -29.30
N ASP A 27 73.30 -87.90 -29.20
CA ASP A 27 73.44 -86.48 -28.84
C ASP A 27 72.74 -85.56 -29.86
N ILE A 28 72.95 -85.78 -31.16
CA ILE A 28 72.25 -85.06 -32.24
C ILE A 28 70.72 -85.24 -32.12
N SER A 29 70.25 -86.45 -31.80
CA SER A 29 68.82 -86.71 -31.61
C SER A 29 68.24 -85.96 -30.42
N VAL A 30 68.98 -85.85 -29.31
CA VAL A 30 68.57 -85.06 -28.14
C VAL A 30 68.51 -83.58 -28.49
N GLU A 31 69.54 -83.05 -29.15
CA GLU A 31 69.61 -81.65 -29.54
C GLU A 31 68.52 -81.29 -30.57
N ALA A 32 68.21 -82.19 -31.52
CA ALA A 32 67.09 -82.04 -32.46
C ALA A 32 65.74 -82.03 -31.74
N SER A 33 65.54 -82.89 -30.73
CA SER A 33 64.31 -82.90 -29.92
C SER A 33 64.17 -81.62 -29.10
N GLN A 34 65.25 -81.11 -28.52
CA GLN A 34 65.25 -79.84 -27.80
C GLN A 34 64.95 -78.67 -28.74
N THR A 35 65.56 -78.66 -29.92
CA THR A 35 65.28 -77.67 -30.97
C THR A 35 63.81 -77.68 -31.38
N ALA A 36 63.22 -78.87 -31.59
CA ALA A 36 61.80 -79.01 -31.91
C ALA A 36 60.88 -78.46 -30.80
N ALA A 37 61.22 -78.73 -29.52
CA ALA A 37 60.49 -78.18 -28.38
C ALA A 37 60.57 -76.64 -28.33
N GLN A 38 61.74 -76.07 -28.64
CA GLN A 38 61.91 -74.62 -28.70
C GLN A 38 61.12 -73.99 -29.84
N VAL A 39 61.06 -74.64 -31.02
CA VAL A 39 60.21 -74.21 -32.13
C VAL A 39 58.73 -74.23 -31.73
N ALA A 40 58.25 -75.28 -31.07
CA ALA A 40 56.87 -75.35 -30.59
C ALA A 40 56.54 -74.19 -29.62
N LYS A 41 57.44 -73.89 -28.68
CA LYS A 41 57.31 -72.74 -27.77
C LYS A 41 57.29 -71.40 -28.53
N ASN A 42 58.13 -71.26 -29.56
CA ASN A 42 58.14 -70.05 -30.39
C ASN A 42 56.83 -69.88 -31.18
N VAL A 43 56.22 -70.96 -31.66
CA VAL A 43 54.90 -70.91 -32.32
C VAL A 43 53.83 -70.40 -31.35
N GLU A 44 53.82 -70.87 -30.10
CA GLU A 44 52.90 -70.38 -29.07
C GLU A 44 53.09 -68.88 -28.78
N LEU A 45 54.35 -68.43 -28.65
CA LEU A 45 54.67 -67.01 -28.47
C LEU A 45 54.20 -66.15 -29.65
N VAL A 46 54.37 -66.63 -30.88
CA VAL A 46 53.91 -65.93 -32.09
C VAL A 46 52.38 -65.83 -32.09
N GLN A 47 51.67 -66.92 -31.76
CA GLN A 47 50.20 -66.89 -31.65
C GLN A 47 49.73 -65.88 -30.60
N ASN A 48 50.37 -65.85 -29.43
CA ASN A 48 50.05 -64.87 -28.39
C ASN A 48 50.30 -63.43 -28.86
N ASN A 49 51.42 -63.18 -29.55
CA ASN A 49 51.71 -61.86 -30.10
C ASN A 49 50.73 -61.43 -31.19
N LEU A 50 50.26 -62.35 -32.03
CA LEU A 50 49.22 -62.06 -33.03
C LEU A 50 47.90 -61.67 -32.34
N GLN A 51 47.51 -62.37 -31.28
CA GLN A 51 46.33 -62.03 -30.49
C GLN A 51 46.47 -60.65 -29.84
N ARG A 52 47.63 -60.34 -29.24
CA ARG A 52 47.91 -59.02 -28.67
C ARG A 52 47.90 -57.93 -29.74
N GLY A 53 48.41 -58.22 -30.94
CA GLY A 53 48.37 -57.32 -32.09
C GLY A 53 46.95 -56.97 -32.51
N ALA A 54 46.06 -57.97 -32.61
CA ALA A 54 44.64 -57.75 -32.88
C ALA A 54 43.98 -56.87 -31.80
N GLN A 55 44.30 -57.09 -30.52
CA GLN A 55 43.77 -56.25 -29.44
C GLN A 55 44.27 -54.80 -29.51
N VAL A 56 45.50 -54.58 -29.99
CA VAL A 56 46.02 -53.23 -30.24
C VAL A 56 45.28 -52.57 -31.40
N GLU A 57 44.97 -53.30 -32.46
CA GLU A 57 44.16 -52.82 -33.58
C GLU A 57 42.77 -52.35 -33.11
N ASP A 58 42.08 -53.16 -32.32
CA ASP A 58 40.78 -52.81 -31.73
C ASP A 58 40.85 -51.55 -30.87
N ASN A 59 41.90 -51.42 -30.05
CA ASN A 59 42.10 -50.24 -29.21
C ASN A 59 42.34 -48.97 -30.04
N PHE A 60 43.12 -49.05 -31.12
CA PHE A 60 43.34 -47.90 -32.00
C PHE A 60 42.07 -47.53 -32.77
N ALA A 61 41.24 -48.50 -33.16
CA ALA A 61 39.94 -48.23 -33.76
C ALA A 61 39.02 -47.47 -32.78
N ALA A 62 38.98 -47.89 -31.50
CA ALA A 62 38.23 -47.19 -30.45
C ALA A 62 38.73 -45.76 -30.21
N VAL A 63 40.06 -45.55 -30.20
CA VAL A 63 40.66 -44.21 -30.11
C VAL A 63 40.24 -43.33 -31.29
N GLY A 64 40.26 -43.87 -32.52
CA GLY A 64 39.81 -43.15 -33.71
C GLY A 64 38.35 -42.71 -33.63
N GLN A 65 37.47 -43.59 -33.14
CA GLN A 65 36.06 -43.24 -32.91
C GLN A 65 35.90 -42.14 -31.84
N ALA A 66 36.64 -42.22 -30.74
CA ALA A 66 36.61 -41.21 -29.69
C ALA A 66 37.09 -39.83 -30.19
N ILE A 67 38.13 -39.79 -31.04
CA ILE A 67 38.63 -38.56 -31.68
C ILE A 67 37.56 -37.97 -32.61
N ASN A 68 36.94 -38.79 -33.45
CA ASN A 68 35.87 -38.33 -34.33
C ASN A 68 34.70 -37.76 -33.53
N LYS A 69 34.30 -38.44 -32.44
CA LYS A 69 33.22 -37.95 -31.58
C LYS A 69 33.58 -36.63 -30.90
N THR A 70 34.83 -36.48 -30.48
CA THR A 70 35.33 -35.23 -29.90
C THR A 70 35.28 -34.09 -30.93
N SER A 71 35.63 -34.36 -32.18
CA SER A 71 35.54 -33.38 -33.26
C SER A 71 34.10 -32.93 -33.52
N GLU A 72 33.12 -33.84 -33.50
CA GLU A 72 31.69 -33.50 -33.63
C GLU A 72 31.24 -32.55 -32.51
N VAL A 73 31.56 -32.89 -31.26
CA VAL A 73 31.19 -32.06 -30.10
C VAL A 73 31.84 -30.68 -30.17
N MET A 74 33.10 -30.59 -30.63
CA MET A 74 33.77 -29.30 -30.82
C MET A 74 33.10 -28.44 -31.90
N GLN A 75 32.56 -29.07 -32.96
CA GLN A 75 31.78 -28.37 -33.99
C GLN A 75 30.49 -27.79 -33.40
N ASP A 76 29.79 -28.56 -32.57
CA ASP A 76 28.56 -28.12 -31.89
C ASP A 76 28.83 -26.97 -30.92
N ILE A 77 29.89 -27.07 -30.11
CA ILE A 77 30.33 -25.99 -29.21
C ILE A 77 30.63 -24.72 -30.02
N SER A 78 31.33 -24.83 -31.16
CA SER A 78 31.62 -23.69 -32.03
C SER A 78 30.33 -23.06 -32.58
N SER A 79 29.36 -23.87 -32.97
CA SER A 79 28.04 -23.40 -33.43
C SER A 79 27.29 -22.64 -32.33
N HIS A 80 27.21 -23.22 -31.13
CA HIS A 80 26.57 -22.58 -29.99
C HIS A 80 27.26 -21.29 -29.56
N ALA A 81 28.60 -21.24 -29.58
CA ALA A 81 29.34 -20.02 -29.29
C ALA A 81 29.01 -18.89 -30.28
N ARG A 82 28.86 -19.19 -31.58
CA ARG A 82 28.42 -18.20 -32.58
C ARG A 82 27.00 -17.70 -32.30
N ALA A 83 26.06 -18.61 -32.01
CA ALA A 83 24.70 -18.22 -31.67
C ALA A 83 24.62 -17.36 -30.39
N GLN A 84 25.48 -17.64 -29.42
CA GLN A 84 25.57 -16.87 -28.18
C GLN A 84 26.10 -15.45 -28.43
N LEU A 85 27.04 -15.27 -29.37
CA LEU A 85 27.51 -13.93 -29.76
C LEU A 85 26.39 -13.08 -30.37
N GLU A 86 25.50 -13.66 -31.18
CA GLU A 86 24.35 -12.91 -31.72
C GLU A 86 23.38 -12.49 -30.61
N ARG A 87 23.10 -13.37 -29.64
CA ARG A 87 22.27 -13.01 -28.47
C ARG A 87 22.89 -11.89 -27.64
N VAL A 88 24.21 -11.88 -27.48
CA VAL A 88 24.91 -10.79 -26.77
C VAL A 88 24.73 -9.46 -27.50
N ARG A 89 24.72 -9.44 -28.83
CA ARG A 89 24.43 -8.22 -29.61
C ARG A 89 23.01 -7.72 -29.39
N GLU A 90 22.03 -8.62 -29.40
CA GLU A 90 20.62 -8.27 -29.15
C GLU A 90 20.41 -7.71 -27.73
N VAL A 91 21.07 -8.29 -26.73
CA VAL A 91 21.09 -7.76 -25.35
C VAL A 91 21.72 -6.37 -25.30
N SER A 92 22.83 -6.16 -26.01
CA SER A 92 23.49 -4.86 -26.08
C SER A 92 22.59 -3.79 -26.70
N GLU A 93 21.93 -4.10 -27.82
CA GLU A 93 20.97 -3.20 -28.48
C GLU A 93 19.80 -2.85 -27.54
N THR A 94 19.24 -3.85 -26.86
CA THR A 94 18.15 -3.63 -25.91
C THR A 94 18.58 -2.79 -24.72
N THR A 95 19.81 -2.98 -24.24
CA THR A 95 20.39 -2.15 -23.17
C THR A 95 20.55 -0.69 -23.62
N SER A 96 20.98 -0.47 -24.87
CA SER A 96 21.06 0.88 -25.44
C SER A 96 19.70 1.55 -25.55
N ARG A 97 18.66 0.81 -25.96
CA ARG A 97 17.27 1.31 -25.94
C ARG A 97 16.80 1.67 -24.53
N MET A 98 17.12 0.84 -23.54
CA MET A 98 16.78 1.13 -22.15
C MET A 98 17.44 2.40 -21.64
N ALA A 99 18.69 2.67 -22.02
CA ALA A 99 19.36 3.91 -21.67
C ALA A 99 18.63 5.13 -22.24
N ALA A 100 18.19 5.08 -23.50
CA ALA A 100 17.42 6.15 -24.12
C ALA A 100 16.07 6.40 -23.41
N VAL A 101 15.35 5.33 -23.04
CA VAL A 101 14.09 5.46 -22.28
C VAL A 101 14.34 6.03 -20.88
N ALA A 102 15.46 5.68 -20.24
CA ALA A 102 15.83 6.25 -18.95
C ALA A 102 16.12 7.75 -19.04
N GLU A 103 16.76 8.22 -20.12
CA GLU A 103 16.97 9.64 -20.40
C GLU A 103 15.64 10.39 -20.61
N GLU A 104 14.72 9.83 -21.40
CA GLU A 104 13.37 10.39 -21.61
C GLU A 104 12.57 10.44 -20.31
N THR A 105 12.69 9.41 -19.46
CA THR A 105 12.07 9.38 -18.15
C THR A 105 12.64 10.45 -17.24
N ALA A 106 13.96 10.68 -17.26
CA ALA A 106 14.60 11.74 -16.49
C ALA A 106 14.09 13.12 -16.94
N ALA A 107 14.01 13.37 -18.25
CA ALA A 107 13.44 14.62 -18.78
C ALA A 107 11.98 14.81 -18.35
N SER A 108 11.17 13.75 -18.40
CA SER A 108 9.78 13.78 -17.93
C SER A 108 9.68 14.11 -16.43
N ILE A 109 10.60 13.61 -15.61
CA ILE A 109 10.66 13.93 -14.18
C ILE A 109 11.01 15.42 -13.98
N GLU A 110 11.89 15.99 -14.79
CA GLU A 110 12.20 17.42 -14.75
C GLU A 110 10.97 18.27 -15.08
N GLU A 111 10.20 17.90 -16.11
CA GLU A 111 8.95 18.58 -16.46
C GLU A 111 7.89 18.51 -15.35
N VAL A 112 7.70 17.32 -14.76
CA VAL A 112 6.77 17.12 -13.64
C VAL A 112 7.20 17.96 -12.42
N SER A 113 8.50 18.03 -12.14
CA SER A 113 9.04 18.85 -11.06
C SER A 113 8.78 20.34 -11.30
N ALA A 114 8.97 20.82 -12.52
CA ALA A 114 8.65 22.18 -12.91
C ALA A 114 7.15 22.49 -12.74
N ALA A 115 6.27 21.60 -13.23
CA ALA A 115 4.83 21.75 -13.08
C ALA A 115 4.38 21.74 -11.61
N ALA A 116 4.99 20.90 -10.77
CA ALA A 116 4.72 20.89 -9.32
C ALA A 116 5.13 22.21 -8.65
N GLN A 117 6.23 22.82 -9.10
CA GLN A 117 6.66 24.12 -8.63
C GLN A 117 5.71 25.25 -9.08
N GLU A 118 5.21 25.21 -10.31
CA GLU A 118 4.16 26.14 -10.77
C GLU A 118 2.87 25.97 -9.98
N GLN A 119 2.45 24.74 -9.72
CA GLN A 119 1.26 24.45 -8.91
C GLN A 119 1.39 25.01 -7.48
N LYS A 120 2.59 24.99 -6.89
CA LYS A 120 2.86 25.63 -5.60
C LYS A 120 2.59 27.14 -5.64
N VAL A 121 2.98 27.81 -6.73
CA VAL A 121 2.70 29.25 -6.92
C VAL A 121 1.19 29.49 -6.98
N VAL A 122 0.45 28.65 -7.70
CA VAL A 122 -1.02 28.73 -7.77
C VAL A 122 -1.65 28.51 -6.39
N MET A 123 -1.16 27.53 -5.62
CA MET A 123 -1.66 27.26 -4.26
C MET A 123 -1.44 28.45 -3.31
N ASN A 124 -0.30 29.14 -3.43
CA ASN A 124 -0.07 30.37 -2.66
C ASN A 124 -1.11 31.46 -3.00
N ALA A 125 -1.46 31.63 -4.28
CA ALA A 125 -2.49 32.58 -4.70
C ALA A 125 -3.89 32.19 -4.17
N VAL A 126 -4.18 30.89 -4.09
CA VAL A 126 -5.43 30.39 -3.48
C VAL A 126 -5.46 30.69 -1.97
N ASP A 127 -4.36 30.47 -1.24
CA ASP A 127 -4.27 30.84 0.19
C ASP A 127 -4.51 32.34 0.39
N GLU A 128 -3.85 33.18 -0.41
CA GLU A 128 -4.02 34.62 -0.37
C GLU A 128 -5.48 35.04 -0.60
N ASN A 129 -6.11 34.50 -1.64
CA ASN A 129 -7.52 34.78 -1.94
C ASN A 129 -8.45 34.31 -0.82
N THR A 130 -8.18 33.16 -0.21
CA THR A 130 -8.96 32.63 0.92
C THR A 130 -8.86 33.55 2.13
N ARG A 131 -7.66 34.04 2.44
CA ARG A 131 -7.46 35.05 3.51
C ARG A 131 -8.23 36.34 3.22
N ARG A 132 -8.20 36.79 1.96
CA ARG A 132 -8.94 37.98 1.52
C ARG A 132 -10.45 37.80 1.68
N TYR A 133 -11.02 36.67 1.25
CA TYR A 133 -12.43 36.38 1.46
C TYR A 133 -12.81 36.33 2.94
N ASN A 134 -11.97 35.73 3.78
CA ASN A 134 -12.18 35.74 5.23
C ASN A 134 -12.10 37.15 5.85
N SER A 135 -11.29 38.06 5.29
CA SER A 135 -11.30 39.48 5.69
C SER A 135 -12.63 40.13 5.33
N ILE A 136 -13.04 40.01 4.07
CA ILE A 136 -14.28 40.60 3.55
C ILE A 136 -15.50 40.08 4.34
N ALA A 137 -15.56 38.77 4.63
CA ALA A 137 -16.63 38.19 5.41
C ALA A 137 -16.71 38.77 6.83
N ARG A 138 -15.56 39.00 7.48
CA ARG A 138 -15.50 39.63 8.80
C ARG A 138 -15.90 41.11 8.75
N GLU A 139 -15.39 41.86 7.77
CA GLU A 139 -15.76 43.26 7.56
C GLU A 139 -17.27 43.41 7.32
N PHE A 140 -17.84 42.55 6.49
CA PHE A 140 -19.27 42.52 6.25
C PHE A 140 -20.07 42.21 7.52
N ALA A 141 -19.64 41.22 8.32
CA ALA A 141 -20.29 40.90 9.59
C ALA A 141 -20.25 42.07 10.57
N THR A 142 -19.12 42.78 10.67
CA THR A 142 -18.99 43.98 11.50
C THR A 142 -19.90 45.10 11.00
N LEU A 143 -19.91 45.38 9.69
CA LEU A 143 -20.75 46.42 9.10
C LEU A 143 -22.25 46.12 9.30
N ALA A 144 -22.66 44.86 9.12
CA ALA A 144 -24.02 44.42 9.41
C ALA A 144 -24.36 44.65 10.89
N ALA A 145 -23.48 44.29 11.82
CA ALA A 145 -23.69 44.51 13.24
C ALA A 145 -23.82 46.02 13.58
N ASP A 146 -22.93 46.87 13.06
CA ASP A 146 -22.95 48.31 13.34
C ASP A 146 -24.20 48.99 12.77
N PHE A 147 -24.60 48.64 11.54
CA PHE A 147 -25.84 49.13 10.94
C PHE A 147 -27.06 48.75 11.79
N THR A 148 -27.07 47.54 12.34
CA THR A 148 -28.17 47.05 13.19
C THR A 148 -28.21 47.68 14.59
N ARG A 149 -27.08 48.16 15.13
CA ARG A 149 -27.02 48.81 16.45
C ARG A 149 -27.48 50.27 16.43
N HIS A 150 -27.26 50.98 15.32
CA HIS A 150 -27.52 52.42 15.21
C HIS A 150 -29.02 52.82 15.21
N GLY A 151 -29.94 51.85 15.07
CA GLY A 151 -31.38 52.13 15.05
C GLY A 151 -32.09 52.04 16.40
N TRP A 152 -31.43 51.58 17.47
CA TRP A 152 -32.05 51.29 18.76
C TRP A 152 -31.33 52.08 19.86
N ASP A 153 -31.81 53.27 20.19
CA ASP A 153 -31.29 54.04 21.32
C ASP A 153 -31.51 53.32 22.66
N GLU A 154 -30.77 53.71 23.70
CA GLU A 154 -30.80 53.03 25.01
C GLU A 154 -32.20 53.05 25.65
N GLU A 155 -32.99 54.09 25.41
CA GLU A 155 -34.32 54.23 25.98
C GLU A 155 -35.32 53.29 25.29
N LEU A 156 -35.30 53.24 23.96
CA LEU A 156 -36.11 52.32 23.16
C LEU A 156 -35.77 50.86 23.49
N ARG A 157 -34.47 50.54 23.65
CA ARG A 157 -34.04 49.20 24.09
C ARG A 157 -34.65 48.83 25.43
N ARG A 158 -34.52 49.72 26.42
CA ARG A 158 -35.08 49.49 27.76
C ARG A 158 -36.59 49.31 27.69
N GLN A 159 -37.28 50.16 26.93
CA GLN A 159 -38.73 50.10 26.77
C GLN A 159 -39.19 48.76 26.14
N ILE A 160 -38.52 48.30 25.08
CA ILE A 160 -38.88 47.04 24.41
C ILE A 160 -38.60 45.83 25.31
N ILE A 161 -37.48 45.82 26.04
CA ILE A 161 -37.15 44.75 26.98
C ILE A 161 -38.23 44.68 28.08
N GLU A 162 -38.59 45.81 28.69
CA GLU A 162 -39.61 45.87 29.74
C GLU A 162 -41.00 45.47 29.22
N GLN A 163 -41.41 45.96 28.06
CA GLN A 163 -42.67 45.56 27.42
C GLN A 163 -42.69 44.08 27.08
N GLY A 164 -41.57 43.56 26.57
CA GLY A 164 -41.39 42.15 26.27
C GLY A 164 -41.52 41.27 27.52
N PHE A 165 -40.85 41.65 28.61
CA PHE A 165 -40.96 40.94 29.89
C PHE A 165 -42.38 41.00 30.45
N ALA A 166 -43.07 42.14 30.37
CA ALA A 166 -44.46 42.23 30.80
C ALA A 166 -45.39 41.28 30.03
N VAL A 167 -45.12 41.03 28.75
CA VAL A 167 -45.87 40.02 27.97
C VAL A 167 -45.45 38.61 28.36
N LEU A 168 -44.15 38.34 28.49
CA LEU A 168 -43.63 37.03 28.92
C LEU A 168 -44.12 36.63 30.31
N GLU A 169 -44.24 37.57 31.25
CA GLU A 169 -44.77 37.33 32.59
C GLU A 169 -46.23 36.85 32.53
N LYS A 170 -47.05 37.54 31.72
CA LYS A 170 -48.46 37.15 31.52
C LYS A 170 -48.57 35.78 30.87
N LEU A 171 -47.69 35.47 29.91
CA LEU A 171 -47.64 34.16 29.27
C LEU A 171 -47.17 33.07 30.24
N ALA A 172 -46.08 33.29 30.97
CA ALA A 172 -45.54 32.34 31.95
C ALA A 172 -46.53 32.06 33.10
N ALA A 173 -47.36 33.04 33.47
CA ALA A 173 -48.43 32.87 34.46
C ALA A 173 -49.68 32.16 33.90
N ASN A 174 -49.84 32.09 32.58
CA ASN A 174 -51.03 31.54 31.93
C ASN A 174 -51.12 30.01 32.15
N PRO A 175 -52.27 29.47 32.59
CA PRO A 175 -52.46 28.03 32.79
C PRO A 175 -52.09 27.16 31.59
N ALA A 176 -52.33 27.65 30.36
CA ALA A 176 -51.97 26.94 29.14
C ALA A 176 -50.46 26.74 29.01
N ILE A 177 -49.65 27.76 29.34
CA ILE A 177 -48.18 27.66 29.31
C ILE A 177 -47.67 26.79 30.44
N LYS A 178 -48.23 26.94 31.65
CA LYS A 178 -47.89 26.08 32.80
C LYS A 178 -48.22 24.60 32.57
N SER A 179 -49.22 24.30 31.73
CA SER A 179 -49.62 22.93 31.42
C SER A 179 -48.56 22.15 30.63
N MET A 180 -47.59 22.83 30.01
CA MET A 180 -46.58 22.24 29.11
C MET A 180 -47.20 21.40 27.97
N ASN A 181 -48.47 21.64 27.61
CA ASN A 181 -49.16 20.93 26.55
C ASN A 181 -49.21 21.80 25.28
N PRO A 182 -48.54 21.39 24.18
CA PRO A 182 -48.50 22.15 22.92
C PRO A 182 -49.88 22.55 22.38
N ASP A 183 -50.88 21.68 22.52
CA ASP A 183 -52.24 21.90 21.99
C ASP A 183 -52.95 23.04 22.73
N LEU A 184 -52.66 23.21 24.03
CA LEU A 184 -53.20 24.30 24.84
C LEU A 184 -52.38 25.58 24.68
N ILE A 185 -51.06 25.45 24.50
CA ILE A 185 -50.12 26.57 24.32
C ILE A 185 -50.39 27.31 23.00
N LYS A 186 -50.58 26.54 21.93
CA LYS A 186 -50.69 27.06 20.56
C LYS A 186 -51.69 28.24 20.41
N PRO A 187 -52.98 28.11 20.78
CA PRO A 187 -53.94 29.20 20.59
C PRO A 187 -53.60 30.46 21.41
N VAL A 188 -53.00 30.30 22.59
CA VAL A 188 -52.58 31.42 23.44
C VAL A 188 -51.40 32.16 22.81
N VAL A 189 -50.37 31.43 22.37
CA VAL A 189 -49.18 32.02 21.76
C VAL A 189 -49.50 32.64 20.41
N ASP A 190 -50.31 31.98 19.57
CA ASP A 190 -50.70 32.52 18.27
C ASP A 190 -51.44 33.85 18.41
N ALA A 191 -52.34 33.98 19.39
CA ALA A 191 -53.04 35.24 19.66
C ALA A 191 -52.09 36.38 20.10
N VAL A 192 -50.99 36.04 20.77
CA VAL A 192 -49.96 37.03 21.16
C VAL A 192 -49.08 37.41 19.98
N LEU A 193 -48.67 36.45 19.16
CA LEU A 193 -47.78 36.69 18.02
C LEU A 193 -48.50 37.36 16.83
N GLN A 194 -49.82 37.22 16.74
CA GLN A 194 -50.64 37.90 15.72
C GLN A 194 -51.02 39.33 16.07
N ASP A 195 -50.79 39.77 17.32
CA ASP A 195 -51.08 41.13 17.78
C ASP A 195 -49.93 42.06 17.36
N PRO A 196 -50.10 42.91 16.33
CA PRO A 196 -49.03 43.77 15.84
C PRO A 196 -48.69 44.89 16.83
N ALA A 197 -49.46 45.07 17.91
CA ALA A 197 -49.12 46.02 18.98
C ALA A 197 -48.07 45.47 19.96
N ARG A 198 -47.62 44.23 19.82
CA ARG A 198 -46.66 43.59 20.74
C ARG A 198 -45.30 43.41 20.09
N ALA A 199 -44.27 43.77 20.84
CA ALA A 199 -42.88 43.66 20.41
C ALA A 199 -42.33 42.20 20.35
N ILE A 200 -43.15 41.16 20.51
CA ILE A 200 -42.72 39.75 20.53
C ILE A 200 -42.79 39.16 19.11
N GLN A 201 -41.67 38.65 18.60
CA GLN A 201 -41.59 38.02 17.27
C GLN A 201 -41.59 36.49 17.29
N THR A 202 -41.06 35.89 18.35
CA THR A 202 -40.95 34.44 18.48
C THR A 202 -41.30 34.03 19.90
N PHE A 203 -41.64 32.77 20.10
CA PHE A 203 -41.88 32.20 21.41
C PHE A 203 -41.30 30.78 21.47
N ILE A 204 -40.49 30.50 22.48
CA ILE A 204 -39.94 29.18 22.75
C ILE A 204 -40.22 28.84 24.21
N LEU A 205 -40.83 27.67 24.44
CA LEU A 205 -41.00 27.06 25.75
C LEU A 205 -40.17 25.78 25.80
N VAL A 206 -39.33 25.68 26.83
CA VAL A 206 -38.52 24.49 27.10
C VAL A 206 -38.77 23.96 28.51
N ASP A 207 -38.60 22.65 28.69
CA ASP A 207 -38.65 22.00 30.00
C ASP A 207 -37.38 22.28 30.83
N LYS A 208 -37.35 21.75 32.06
CA LYS A 208 -36.20 21.89 32.98
C LYS A 208 -34.88 21.32 32.46
N ASP A 209 -34.93 20.42 31.48
CA ASP A 209 -33.76 19.79 30.87
C ASP A 209 -33.37 20.48 29.56
N GLY A 210 -34.03 21.60 29.23
CA GLY A 210 -33.81 22.42 28.04
C GLY A 210 -34.46 21.86 26.78
N ARG A 211 -35.26 20.80 26.86
CA ARG A 211 -35.93 20.22 25.68
C ARG A 211 -37.10 21.08 25.26
N THR A 212 -37.27 21.25 23.95
CA THR A 212 -38.37 22.05 23.40
C THR A 212 -39.72 21.39 23.68
N VAL A 213 -40.58 22.14 24.36
CA VAL A 213 -42.00 21.81 24.57
C VAL A 213 -42.83 22.44 23.46
N TYR A 214 -42.58 23.72 23.16
CA TYR A 214 -43.26 24.44 22.08
C TYR A 214 -42.34 25.51 21.49
N ALA A 215 -42.42 25.74 20.19
CA ALA A 215 -41.71 26.81 19.51
C ALA A 215 -42.56 27.38 18.37
N ASN A 216 -42.68 28.71 18.31
CA ASN A 216 -43.29 29.42 17.20
C ASN A 216 -42.37 30.61 16.80
N PRO A 217 -41.79 30.62 15.58
CA PRO A 217 -41.92 29.61 14.53
C PRO A 217 -41.25 28.27 14.91
N PRO A 218 -41.59 27.16 14.23
CA PRO A 218 -40.99 25.86 14.50
C PRO A 218 -39.47 25.88 14.36
N SER A 219 -38.75 25.31 15.34
CA SER A 219 -37.30 25.19 15.32
C SER A 219 -36.85 23.75 15.03
N LYS A 220 -35.72 23.59 14.34
CA LYS A 220 -35.03 22.29 14.18
C LYS A 220 -34.19 21.89 15.40
N ILE A 221 -33.94 22.84 16.31
CA ILE A 221 -33.20 22.60 17.55
C ILE A 221 -34.16 22.02 18.58
N THR A 222 -33.83 20.83 19.09
CA THR A 222 -34.68 20.06 20.01
C THR A 222 -34.29 20.22 21.48
N ASN A 223 -33.08 20.72 21.77
CA ASN A 223 -32.61 21.00 23.12
C ASN A 223 -31.76 22.29 23.14
N TRP A 224 -32.10 23.19 24.06
CA TRP A 224 -31.52 24.52 24.22
C TRP A 224 -30.68 24.69 25.50
N ALA A 225 -30.36 23.60 26.21
CA ALA A 225 -29.62 23.64 27.48
C ALA A 225 -28.25 24.34 27.40
N PHE A 226 -27.67 24.42 26.21
CA PHE A 226 -26.39 25.08 25.95
C PHE A 226 -26.48 26.60 25.83
N ARG A 227 -27.69 27.18 25.75
CA ARG A 227 -27.86 28.62 25.51
C ARG A 227 -27.70 29.43 26.79
N PRO A 228 -27.03 30.59 26.75
CA PRO A 228 -26.92 31.49 27.89
C PRO A 228 -28.27 31.91 28.49
N TRP A 229 -29.27 32.19 27.64
CA TRP A 229 -30.61 32.57 28.09
C TRP A 229 -31.27 31.47 28.93
N PHE A 230 -31.12 30.21 28.54
CA PHE A 230 -31.66 29.07 29.29
C PHE A 230 -30.92 28.89 30.62
N GLN A 231 -29.59 28.89 30.58
CA GLN A 231 -28.73 28.66 31.74
C GLN A 231 -28.93 29.71 32.84
N THR A 232 -29.28 30.94 32.47
CA THR A 232 -29.62 32.01 33.41
C THR A 232 -31.05 31.86 33.91
N ALA A 233 -32.02 31.69 33.01
CA ALA A 233 -33.44 31.65 33.38
C ALA A 233 -33.82 30.44 34.24
N ILE A 234 -33.20 29.28 34.01
CA ILE A 234 -33.47 28.07 34.81
C ILE A 234 -33.00 28.22 36.27
N LYS A 235 -32.08 29.16 36.56
CA LYS A 235 -31.66 29.51 37.93
C LYS A 235 -32.65 30.44 38.63
N GLY A 236 -33.69 30.89 37.92
CA GLY A 236 -34.72 31.76 38.46
C GLY A 236 -34.55 33.24 38.10
N GLU A 237 -33.57 33.59 37.27
CA GLU A 237 -33.24 34.97 36.89
C GLU A 237 -33.85 35.37 35.54
N ARG A 238 -33.98 36.67 35.26
CA ARG A 238 -34.30 37.14 33.91
C ARG A 238 -33.02 37.25 33.10
N TYR A 239 -33.09 37.01 31.80
CA TYR A 239 -31.97 37.20 30.90
C TYR A 239 -32.40 37.99 29.67
N PHE A 240 -31.53 38.89 29.20
CA PHE A 240 -31.61 39.52 27.89
C PHE A 240 -30.20 39.59 27.28
N ASP A 241 -30.10 39.61 25.95
CA ASP A 241 -28.84 39.79 25.24
C ASP A 241 -28.72 41.16 24.55
N GLU A 242 -27.56 41.41 23.94
CA GLU A 242 -27.36 42.56 23.06
C GLU A 242 -28.11 42.35 21.73
N PRO A 243 -28.62 43.42 21.08
CA PRO A 243 -29.29 43.32 19.80
C PRO A 243 -28.41 42.61 18.77
N HIS A 244 -28.96 41.57 18.16
CA HIS A 244 -28.27 40.77 17.15
C HIS A 244 -29.25 40.33 16.06
N VAL A 245 -28.71 39.98 14.89
CA VAL A 245 -29.52 39.37 13.83
C VAL A 245 -29.84 37.95 14.22
N THR A 246 -31.11 37.63 14.45
CA THR A 246 -31.50 36.28 14.84
C THR A 246 -31.36 35.34 13.64
N GLN A 247 -30.88 34.11 13.89
CA GLN A 247 -30.81 33.08 12.85
C GLN A 247 -32.20 32.60 12.38
N MET A 248 -33.26 32.90 13.15
CA MET A 248 -34.61 32.40 12.94
C MET A 248 -35.48 33.35 12.11
N THR A 249 -35.37 34.66 12.34
CA THR A 249 -36.16 35.67 11.62
C THR A 249 -35.34 36.50 10.64
N ASN A 250 -34.01 36.40 10.67
CA ASN A 250 -33.08 37.24 9.91
C ASN A 250 -33.33 38.75 10.11
N ARG A 251 -33.85 39.09 11.29
CA ARG A 251 -34.12 40.46 11.76
C ARG A 251 -33.37 40.70 13.05
N VAL A 252 -33.11 41.97 13.35
CA VAL A 252 -32.53 42.38 14.63
C VAL A 252 -33.56 42.13 15.72
N ALA A 253 -33.16 41.40 16.76
CA ALA A 253 -33.95 41.23 17.97
C ALA A 253 -33.05 41.19 19.20
N ILE A 254 -33.69 41.35 20.37
CA ILE A 254 -33.12 41.01 21.67
C ILE A 254 -33.81 39.74 22.14
N ALA A 255 -33.04 38.70 22.45
CA ALA A 255 -33.59 37.50 23.07
C ALA A 255 -33.80 37.77 24.55
N ILE A 256 -35.06 37.70 25.02
CA ILE A 256 -35.42 37.79 26.43
C ILE A 256 -35.92 36.45 26.93
N SER A 257 -35.60 36.08 28.17
CA SER A 257 -36.09 34.83 28.76
C SER A 257 -36.30 34.91 30.26
N MET A 258 -37.19 34.06 30.77
CA MET A 258 -37.52 33.98 32.19
C MET A 258 -38.03 32.58 32.60
N PRO A 259 -37.94 32.23 33.90
CA PRO A 259 -38.48 30.97 34.41
C PRO A 259 -40.01 30.90 34.32
N VAL A 260 -40.53 29.72 33.98
CA VAL A 260 -41.95 29.36 34.16
C VAL A 260 -42.08 28.60 35.47
N ARG A 261 -42.99 29.05 36.34
CA ARG A 261 -43.19 28.47 37.67
C ARG A 261 -44.58 27.82 37.80
N ASN A 262 -44.65 26.69 38.49
CA ASN A 262 -45.94 26.09 38.89
C ASN A 262 -46.59 26.89 40.03
N ASP A 263 -47.80 26.49 40.44
CA ASP A 263 -48.55 27.18 41.51
C ASP A 263 -47.90 27.00 42.91
N GLN A 264 -46.93 26.08 43.04
CA GLN A 264 -46.11 25.89 44.23
C GLN A 264 -44.82 26.74 44.21
N GLY A 265 -44.58 27.50 43.13
CA GLY A 265 -43.42 28.37 42.95
C GLY A 265 -42.17 27.68 42.37
N GLU A 266 -42.23 26.39 42.08
CA GLU A 266 -41.12 25.61 41.52
C GLU A 266 -40.95 25.90 40.03
N ILE A 267 -39.71 25.97 39.57
CA ILE A 267 -39.40 26.19 38.14
C ILE A 267 -39.66 24.90 37.37
N ILE A 268 -40.59 24.95 36.43
CA ILE A 268 -40.99 23.80 35.59
C ILE A 268 -40.44 23.89 34.16
N GLY A 269 -39.92 25.05 33.78
CA GLY A 269 -39.32 25.28 32.46
C GLY A 269 -38.87 26.72 32.28
N VAL A 270 -38.46 27.06 31.06
CA VAL A 270 -38.04 28.42 30.68
C VAL A 270 -38.81 28.84 29.44
N VAL A 271 -39.24 30.10 29.43
CA VAL A 271 -39.79 30.75 28.25
C VAL A 271 -38.77 31.75 27.70
N GLU A 272 -38.62 31.77 26.39
CA GLU A 272 -37.80 32.71 25.63
C GLU A 272 -38.62 33.34 24.51
N SER A 273 -38.28 34.59 24.17
CA SER A 273 -38.85 35.29 23.04
C SER A 273 -37.87 36.30 22.49
N ASN A 274 -37.82 36.42 21.16
CA ASN A 274 -37.14 37.52 20.50
C ASN A 274 -38.06 38.74 20.48
N VAL A 275 -37.54 39.88 20.96
CA VAL A 275 -38.25 41.17 20.94
C VAL A 275 -37.57 42.18 20.04
N ALA A 276 -38.37 42.98 19.34
CA ALA A 276 -37.88 44.07 18.50
C ALA A 276 -38.89 45.22 18.41
N PRO A 277 -38.45 46.44 18.03
CA PRO A 277 -39.35 47.52 17.69
C PRO A 277 -40.21 47.13 16.50
N ASN A 278 -41.45 47.62 16.48
CA ASN A 278 -42.34 47.53 15.33
C ASN A 278 -41.85 48.39 14.16
#